data_AF-A0A0L7IRJ6-F1
#
_entry.id   AF-A0A0L7IRJ6-F1
#
_cell.length_a   1.000
_cell.length_b   1.000
_cell.length_c   1.000
_cell.angle_alpha   90.00
_cell.angle_beta   90.00
_cell.angle_gamma   90.00
#
_symmetry.space_group_name_H-M   'P 1'
#
loop_
_entity.id
_entity.type
_entity.pdbx_description
1 polymer ?
#
loop_
_entity_poly.entity_id
_entity_poly.type
_entity_poly.pdbx_seq_one_letter_code
_entity_poly.pdbx_strand_id
1 'polypeptide(L)'
;SNVIINVVDPGAVGTKIFDSTGRSFGSFVSFICMILFKHPWEGAQTALYAATSKRVAKMSGEYFKNCELSRASDKARDDEVAFKVWEESVRLVGLSKRELEDCFKPL
;
A
#
# COMPACT_ATOMS: atom_id res chain seq x y z
N SER A 1 -13.73 7.11 15.37
CA SER A 1 -13.68 6.00 14.39
C SER A 1 -12.82 4.89 14.95
N ASN A 2 -13.22 3.62 14.85
CA ASN A 2 -12.46 2.43 15.29
C ASN A 2 -11.76 1.73 14.12
N VAL A 3 -11.35 2.50 13.10
CA VAL A 3 -10.68 1.99 11.90
C VAL A 3 -9.17 2.00 12.11
N ILE A 4 -8.52 0.89 11.76
CA ILE A 4 -7.06 0.74 11.75
C ILE A 4 -6.56 0.93 10.32
N ILE A 5 -5.55 1.78 10.14
CA ILE A 5 -4.98 2.10 8.83
C ILE A 5 -3.48 1.85 8.89
N ASN A 6 -2.97 0.95 8.04
CA ASN A 6 -1.54 0.62 7.96
C ASN A 6 -1.12 0.48 6.49
N VAL A 7 0.18 0.57 6.23
CA VAL A 7 0.80 0.34 4.92
C VAL A 7 1.43 -1.04 4.87
N VAL A 8 1.32 -1.74 3.74
CA VAL A 8 1.89 -3.07 3.54
C VAL A 8 2.84 -3.11 2.35
N ASP A 9 4.05 -3.62 2.58
CA ASP A 9 5.07 -3.93 1.58
C ASP A 9 5.29 -5.45 1.57
N PRO A 10 4.90 -6.14 0.48
CA PRO A 10 5.08 -7.58 0.37
C PRO A 10 6.55 -7.95 0.05
N GLY A 11 7.48 -6.99 -0.01
CA GLY A 11 8.85 -7.19 -0.45
C GLY A 11 8.94 -7.45 -1.95
N ALA A 12 10.06 -8.03 -2.39
CA ALA A 12 10.22 -8.45 -3.77
C ALA A 12 9.33 -9.69 -4.03
N VAL A 13 8.37 -9.55 -4.94
CA VAL A 13 7.43 -10.61 -5.33
C VAL A 13 7.42 -10.73 -6.85
N GLY A 14 7.58 -11.95 -7.34
CA GLY A 14 7.44 -12.28 -8.74
C GLY A 14 6.00 -12.17 -9.20
N THR A 15 5.62 -10.98 -9.68
CA THR A 15 4.29 -10.69 -10.23
C THR A 15 4.40 -10.28 -11.70
N LYS A 16 3.25 -10.21 -12.37
CA LYS A 16 3.13 -9.77 -13.78
C LYS A 16 3.10 -8.24 -13.94
N ILE A 17 3.57 -7.47 -12.96
CA ILE A 17 3.48 -6.00 -12.96
C ILE A 17 4.23 -5.35 -14.14
N PHE A 18 5.20 -6.05 -14.73
CA PHE A 18 6.00 -5.54 -15.84
C PHE A 18 5.44 -5.89 -17.22
N ASP A 19 4.38 -6.71 -17.32
CA ASP A 19 3.86 -7.23 -18.59
C ASP A 19 3.39 -6.12 -19.57
N SER A 20 3.00 -4.95 -19.04
CA SER A 20 2.59 -3.80 -19.85
C SER A 20 3.75 -3.03 -20.48
N THR A 21 4.98 -3.24 -20.02
CA THR A 21 6.17 -2.53 -20.52
C THR A 21 6.77 -3.27 -21.71
N GLY A 22 6.32 -2.94 -22.92
CA GLY A 22 6.82 -3.53 -24.15
C GLY A 22 6.66 -5.05 -24.17
N ARG A 23 5.48 -5.53 -24.60
CA ARG A 23 4.96 -6.92 -24.46
C ARG A 23 6.00 -8.04 -24.29
N SER A 24 6.99 -8.16 -25.20
CA SER A 24 8.03 -9.20 -25.13
C SER A 24 9.07 -8.98 -24.03
N PHE A 25 9.53 -7.74 -23.85
CA PHE A 25 10.51 -7.38 -22.82
C PHE A 25 9.88 -7.46 -21.42
N GLY A 26 8.67 -6.92 -21.26
CA GLY A 26 7.92 -6.99 -20.00
C GLY A 26 7.68 -8.43 -19.53
N SER A 27 7.26 -9.30 -20.45
CA SER A 27 7.05 -10.73 -20.15
C SER A 27 8.34 -11.44 -19.72
N PHE A 28 9.47 -11.10 -20.37
CA PHE A 28 10.78 -11.64 -20.00
C PHE A 28 11.20 -11.19 -18.59
N VAL A 29 11.03 -9.91 -18.27
CA VAL A 29 11.32 -9.38 -16.92
C VAL A 29 10.44 -10.04 -15.87
N SER A 30 9.12 -10.14 -16.11
CA SER A 30 8.20 -10.82 -15.20
C SER A 30 8.59 -12.30 -14.97
N PHE A 31 9.04 -13.00 -16.02
CA PHE A 31 9.53 -14.38 -15.90
C PHE A 31 10.76 -14.49 -15.00
N ILE A 32 11.74 -13.60 -15.17
CA ILE A 32 12.93 -13.55 -14.30
C ILE A 32 12.53 -13.24 -12.86
N CYS A 33 11.64 -12.28 -12.63
CA CYS A 33 11.14 -11.96 -11.28
C CYS A 33 10.38 -13.12 -10.63
N MET A 34 9.61 -13.90 -11.41
CA MET A 34 8.90 -15.09 -10.92
C MET A 34 9.84 -16.21 -10.46
N ILE A 35 11.07 -16.26 -10.97
CA ILE A 35 12.09 -17.25 -10.56
C ILE A 35 12.92 -16.76 -9.37
N LEU A 36 13.28 -15.47 -9.35
CA LEU A 36 14.23 -14.92 -8.37
C LEU A 36 13.57 -14.44 -7.06
N PHE A 37 12.29 -14.12 -7.09
CA PHE A 37 11.58 -13.54 -5.95
C PHE A 37 10.46 -14.43 -5.44
N LYS A 38 9.86 -14.00 -4.32
CA LYS A 38 8.74 -14.71 -3.70
C LYS A 38 7.59 -14.92 -4.67
N HIS A 39 6.89 -16.04 -4.52
CA HIS A 39 5.64 -16.28 -5.22
C HIS A 39 4.55 -15.31 -4.75
N PRO A 40 3.54 -15.03 -5.58
CA PRO A 40 2.44 -14.13 -5.22
C PRO A 40 1.73 -14.48 -3.91
N TRP A 41 1.55 -15.77 -3.61
CA TRP A 41 0.89 -16.22 -2.38
C TRP A 41 1.75 -16.01 -1.12
N GLU A 42 3.08 -16.03 -1.26
CA GLU A 42 4.02 -15.66 -0.19
C GLU A 42 4.02 -14.14 0.04
N GLY A 43 3.96 -13.36 -1.05
CA GLY A 43 3.80 -11.90 -0.98
C GLY A 43 2.50 -11.46 -0.30
N ALA A 44 1.40 -12.16 -0.57
CA ALA A 44 0.09 -11.88 0.01
C ALA A 44 0.05 -11.99 1.56
N GLN A 45 1.00 -12.72 2.16
CA GLN A 45 1.05 -12.92 3.61
C GLN A 45 1.14 -11.59 4.38
N THR A 46 1.85 -10.56 3.89
CA THR A 46 1.95 -9.28 4.60
C THR A 46 0.58 -8.60 4.71
N ALA A 47 -0.21 -8.61 3.64
CA ALA A 47 -1.56 -8.03 3.64
C ALA A 47 -2.51 -8.83 4.54
N LEU A 48 -2.46 -10.17 4.45
CA LEU A 48 -3.26 -11.05 5.32
C LEU A 48 -2.89 -10.86 6.80
N TYR A 49 -1.59 -10.77 7.12
CA TYR A 49 -1.12 -10.51 8.46
C TYR A 49 -1.64 -9.17 8.99
N ALA A 50 -1.55 -8.10 8.20
CA ALA A 50 -2.04 -6.77 8.59
C ALA A 50 -3.56 -6.76 8.83
N ALA A 51 -4.33 -7.49 8.01
CA ALA A 51 -5.79 -7.53 8.10
C ALA A 51 -6.32 -8.44 9.22
N THR A 52 -5.62 -9.52 9.57
CA THR A 52 -6.17 -10.60 10.42
C THR A 52 -5.46 -10.76 11.77
N SER A 53 -4.26 -10.20 11.93
CA SER A 53 -3.49 -10.37 13.16
C SER A 53 -4.09 -9.56 14.32
N LYS A 54 -4.37 -10.26 15.43
CA LYS A 54 -4.78 -9.62 16.71
C LYS A 54 -3.73 -8.63 17.24
N ARG A 55 -2.46 -8.79 16.85
CA ARG A 55 -1.39 -7.86 17.20
C ARG A 55 -1.54 -6.56 16.41
N VAL A 56 -1.73 -6.67 15.09
CA VAL A 56 -1.88 -5.50 14.20
C VAL A 56 -3.19 -4.77 14.45
N ALA A 57 -4.24 -5.45 14.90
CA ALA A 57 -5.52 -4.85 15.29
C ALA A 57 -5.41 -3.77 16.40
N LYS A 58 -4.24 -3.65 17.06
CA LYS A 58 -3.94 -2.65 18.10
C LYS A 58 -2.95 -1.57 17.62
N MET A 59 -2.60 -1.55 16.34
CA MET A 59 -1.56 -0.70 15.76
C MET A 59 -2.09 0.01 14.53
N SER A 60 -2.04 1.35 14.49
CA SER A 60 -2.48 2.16 13.34
C SER A 60 -1.43 3.20 13.01
N GLY A 61 -1.30 3.54 11.73
CA GLY A 61 -0.29 4.44 11.19
C GLY A 61 1.06 3.77 10.92
N GLU A 62 1.09 2.43 10.92
CA GLU A 62 2.33 1.65 10.86
C GLU A 62 2.62 1.13 9.45
N TYR A 63 3.89 0.84 9.20
CA TYR A 63 4.38 0.27 7.95
C TYR A 63 4.88 -1.15 8.17
N PHE A 64 4.28 -2.12 7.48
CA PHE A 64 4.64 -3.53 7.59
C PHE A 64 5.34 -4.01 6.33
N LYS A 65 6.53 -4.58 6.47
CA LYS A 65 7.29 -5.18 5.37
C LYS A 65 7.57 -6.65 5.70
N ASN A 66 7.24 -7.56 4.79
CA ASN A 66 7.41 -9.01 5.00
C ASN A 66 6.83 -9.50 6.35
N CYS A 67 5.60 -9.11 6.69
CA CYS A 67 4.93 -9.40 7.97
C CYS A 67 5.59 -8.81 9.23
N GLU A 68 6.59 -7.95 9.10
CA GLU A 68 7.29 -7.32 10.23
C GLU A 68 7.07 -5.81 10.24
N LEU A 69 7.14 -5.22 11.44
CA LEU A 69 7.10 -3.78 11.59
C LEU A 69 8.40 -3.19 11.02
N SER A 70 8.28 -2.21 10.13
CA SER A 70 9.40 -1.57 9.47
C SER A 70 9.23 -0.05 9.44
N ARG A 71 10.32 0.67 9.23
CA ARG A 71 10.29 2.13 9.10
C ARG A 71 10.10 2.53 7.64
N ALA A 72 9.07 3.33 7.37
CA ALA A 72 8.91 4.01 6.09
C ALA A 72 10.01 5.04 5.86
N SER A 73 10.26 5.42 4.61
CA SER A 73 11.24 6.45 4.26
C SER A 73 10.89 7.80 4.90
N ASP A 74 11.89 8.66 5.12
CA ASP A 74 11.65 9.96 5.77
C ASP A 74 10.68 10.83 4.97
N LYS A 75 10.74 10.78 3.64
CA LYS A 75 9.76 11.46 2.76
C LYS A 75 8.33 10.95 2.92
N ALA A 76 8.15 9.65 3.17
CA ALA A 76 6.82 9.06 3.37
C ALA A 76 6.24 9.39 4.76
N ARG A 77 7.06 9.95 5.65
CA ARG A 77 6.69 10.39 7.01
C ARG A 77 6.62 11.91 7.13
N ASP A 78 6.67 12.61 6.00
CA ASP A 78 6.53 14.06 5.93
C ASP A 78 5.04 14.40 5.81
N ASP A 79 4.46 14.86 6.91
CA ASP A 79 3.03 15.19 7.00
C ASP A 79 2.64 16.34 6.08
N GLU A 80 3.56 17.29 5.80
CA GLU A 80 3.29 18.41 4.89
C GLU A 80 3.20 17.91 3.45
N VAL A 81 4.09 17.02 3.04
CA VAL A 81 4.03 16.38 1.71
C VAL A 81 2.79 15.49 1.59
N ALA A 82 2.48 14.70 2.62
CA ALA A 82 1.30 13.84 2.64
C ALA A 82 0.00 14.66 2.49
N PHE A 83 -0.10 15.79 3.19
CA PHE A 83 -1.25 16.68 3.10
C PHE A 83 -1.40 17.29 1.69
N LYS A 84 -0.30 17.78 1.09
CA LYS A 84 -0.33 18.31 -0.28
C LYS A 84 -0.77 17.25 -1.30
N VAL A 85 -0.29 16.01 -1.16
CA VAL A 85 -0.70 14.89 -2.03
C VAL A 85 -2.18 14.58 -1.85
N TRP A 86 -2.69 14.61 -0.62
CA TRP A 86 -4.12 14.43 -0.34
C TRP A 86 -4.98 15.52 -0.98
N GLU A 87 -4.64 16.80 -0.78
CA GLU A 87 -5.37 17.94 -1.36
C GLU A 87 -5.42 17.85 -2.90
N GLU A 88 -4.28 17.56 -3.53
CA GLU A 88 -4.24 17.40 -4.98
C GLU A 88 -5.02 16.17 -5.46
N SER A 89 -4.98 15.06 -4.72
CA SER A 89 -5.77 13.87 -5.04
C SER A 89 -7.26 14.19 -5.01
N VAL A 90 -7.74 14.85 -3.95
CA VAL A 90 -9.13 15.33 -3.81
C VAL A 90 -9.52 16.20 -5.00
N ARG A 91 -8.66 17.14 -5.41
CA ARG A 91 -8.90 18.00 -6.57
C ARG A 91 -8.96 17.21 -7.88
N LEU A 92 -8.05 16.26 -8.09
CA LEU A 92 -7.97 15.46 -9.31
C LEU A 92 -9.18 14.54 -9.50
N VAL A 93 -9.73 13.98 -8.41
CA VAL A 93 -10.93 13.15 -8.47
C VAL A 93 -12.24 13.95 -8.39
N GLY A 94 -12.16 15.27 -8.22
CA GLY A 94 -13.31 16.17 -8.24
C GLY A 94 -14.22 16.06 -7.01
N LEU A 95 -13.70 15.63 -5.86
CA LEU A 95 -14.50 15.53 -4.62
C LEU A 95 -14.89 16.92 -4.11
N SER A 96 -16.17 17.10 -3.85
CA SER A 96 -16.71 18.34 -3.27
C SER A 96 -16.46 18.42 -1.77
N LYS A 97 -16.46 19.65 -1.23
CA LYS A 97 -16.36 19.87 0.23
C LYS A 97 -17.47 19.15 1.00
N ARG A 98 -18.69 19.11 0.45
CA ARG A 98 -19.83 18.42 1.06
C ARG A 98 -19.59 16.91 1.16
N GLU A 99 -19.08 16.28 0.11
CA GLU A 99 -18.79 14.84 0.12
C GLU A 99 -17.68 14.50 1.13
N LEU A 100 -16.67 15.36 1.27
CA LEU A 100 -15.64 15.20 2.29
C LEU A 100 -16.22 15.36 3.70
N GLU A 101 -17.02 16.41 3.93
CA GLU A 101 -17.69 16.62 5.20
C GLU A 101 -18.54 15.41 5.59
N ASP A 102 -19.32 14.86 4.64
CA ASP A 102 -20.13 13.66 4.83
C ASP A 102 -19.28 12.44 5.21
N CYS A 103 -18.11 12.24 4.59
CA CYS A 103 -17.17 11.14 4.91
C CYS A 103 -16.62 11.22 6.34
N PHE A 104 -16.44 12.42 6.88
CA PHE A 104 -15.82 12.64 8.20
C PHE A 104 -16.82 12.96 9.31
N LYS A 105 -18.13 12.89 9.03
CA LYS A 105 -19.14 13.05 10.09
C LYS A 105 -18.90 12.02 11.20
N PRO A 106 -18.92 12.46 12.47
CA PRO A 106 -18.91 11.52 13.59
C PRO A 106 -20.09 10.55 13.45
N LEU A 107 -19.82 9.25 13.60
CA LEU A 107 -20.86 8.22 13.76
C LEU A 107 -21.63 8.44 15.05
#